data_AF-A0A958HUH4-F1
#
_entry.id   AF-A0A958HUH4-F1
#
_cell.length_a   1.000
_cell.length_b   1.000
_cell.length_c   1.000
_cell.angle_alpha   90.00
_cell.angle_beta   90.00
_cell.angle_gamma   90.00
#
_symmetry.space_group_name_H-M   'P 1'
#
loop_
_entity.id
_entity.type
_entity.pdbx_description
1 polymer ?
#
loop_
_entity_poly.entity_id
_entity_poly.type
_entity_poly.pdbx_seq_one_letter_code
_entity_poly.pdbx_strand_id
1 'polypeptide(L)'
;PLLPTRRRFWERALRAIDKAGKAGVLRTQLKIVHEAARSVADEPVGHVIGGDFVFRSESASMLQSGVLLKEIDELIRGLEDGTPDGELKSRACALVFLISQLPHEGVGDTGVRATSAVLSDLLVEDLAADGAQLRKDVPRIMEELVEQGRVMKLGEEFRLQTEEGAEWTQEFNQRRSSIRADAARMSQLRNDWLQRSVDAELAGLKLVHGKSKTPRKLDRHWGDDEPTADGSTVPVWIRDEWGVAEAKVREAAAAAGNDSPTVFVLLPKIDAEAIADTLASYAAAADTMSQRPEPQTDEGRQAKQGMQSRVLEGDQRLQSLFGVVIAKARVFQGGGNEILGTDLQDMTLEAATNALQRLYPQFHIADHAGWPKVYEKAQKGAPDALKSVGDDGEPAKNPVCKAILAFIAGGKKGIDIRKNFEGATYGWPGDAVDGGLQVLLVAGLIRAQDDKGQTIDPKDLERKVIGKTMFKVESATVSAAQRIQIRKVLQKVGLTAKQGEELAHVPQFLVSAQELANRAGGDAPRPARPATTTLEEIRLTAGNEQLLALYNQRDELSAAIDTWTDLAERIDKRIPAWNTLKRLLAQANGLSGAEVLVAQVTHLEQQRQLL
;
A
#
# COMPACT_ATOMS: atom_id res chain seq x y z
N PRO A 1 -44.66 30.58 48.16
CA PRO A 1 -44.95 29.34 47.38
C PRO A 1 -43.96 29.15 46.21
N LEU A 2 -43.38 27.94 46.05
CA LEU A 2 -42.51 27.60 44.92
C LEU A 2 -43.35 26.97 43.80
N LEU A 3 -43.39 27.60 42.62
CA LEU A 3 -44.14 27.05 41.48
C LEU A 3 -43.54 25.72 40.99
N PRO A 4 -44.34 24.79 40.45
CA PRO A 4 -43.82 23.53 39.91
C PRO A 4 -42.78 23.71 38.80
N THR A 5 -42.95 24.72 37.94
CA THR A 5 -42.03 25.08 36.85
C THR A 5 -40.68 25.56 37.42
N ARG A 6 -40.72 26.43 38.44
CA ARG A 6 -39.54 26.91 39.19
C ARG A 6 -38.76 25.76 39.78
N ARG A 7 -39.46 24.86 40.48
CA ARG A 7 -38.85 23.70 41.13
C ARG A 7 -38.12 22.81 40.13
N ARG A 8 -38.72 22.55 38.96
CA ARG A 8 -38.07 21.75 37.90
C ARG A 8 -36.85 22.44 37.32
N PHE A 9 -36.93 23.75 37.09
CA PHE A 9 -35.77 24.54 36.64
C PHE A 9 -34.65 24.49 37.69
N TRP A 10 -34.97 24.72 38.97
CA TRP A 10 -34.00 24.67 40.07
C TRP A 10 -33.33 23.32 40.18
N GLU A 11 -34.08 22.22 40.09
CA GLU A 11 -33.51 20.87 40.14
C GLU A 11 -32.48 20.64 39.02
N ARG A 12 -32.78 21.12 37.80
CA ARG A 12 -31.88 21.02 36.65
C ARG A 12 -30.66 21.93 36.80
N ALA A 13 -30.88 23.20 37.20
CA ALA A 13 -29.82 24.17 37.41
C ALA A 13 -28.86 23.71 38.53
N LEU A 14 -29.38 23.24 39.67
CA LEU A 14 -28.58 22.73 40.79
C LEU A 14 -27.74 21.52 40.40
N ARG A 15 -28.26 20.62 39.56
CA ARG A 15 -27.48 19.49 39.03
C ARG A 15 -26.38 19.96 38.07
N ALA A 16 -26.69 20.95 37.23
CA ALA A 16 -25.74 21.47 36.25
C ALA A 16 -24.55 22.20 36.89
N ILE A 17 -24.79 22.95 37.98
CA ILE A 17 -23.74 23.68 38.70
C ILE A 17 -22.96 22.80 39.69
N ASP A 18 -23.29 21.51 39.81
CA ASP A 18 -22.69 20.58 40.77
C ASP A 18 -21.59 19.72 40.14
N LYS A 19 -20.46 20.32 39.78
CA LYS A 19 -19.33 19.57 39.19
C LYS A 19 -18.68 18.58 40.16
N ALA A 20 -18.90 18.72 41.47
CA ALA A 20 -18.32 17.87 42.52
C ALA A 20 -19.24 16.73 42.99
N GLY A 21 -20.48 16.64 42.48
CA GLY A 21 -21.46 15.60 42.81
C GLY A 21 -22.05 15.69 44.23
N LYS A 22 -22.08 16.88 44.85
CA LYS A 22 -22.54 17.12 46.24
C LYS A 22 -23.78 18.01 46.37
N ALA A 23 -24.16 18.79 45.38
CA ALA A 23 -25.37 19.63 45.37
C ALA A 23 -26.66 18.87 44.97
N GLY A 24 -26.54 17.68 44.36
CA GLY A 24 -27.65 16.72 44.25
C GLY A 24 -28.10 16.11 45.59
N VAL A 25 -27.37 16.36 46.68
CA VAL A 25 -27.70 15.85 48.02
C VAL A 25 -28.95 16.57 48.53
N LEU A 26 -29.96 15.79 48.93
CA LEU A 26 -31.26 16.24 49.44
C LEU A 26 -31.15 17.40 50.45
N ARG A 27 -30.09 17.43 51.26
CA ARG A 27 -29.81 18.48 52.24
C ARG A 27 -29.68 19.88 51.62
N THR A 28 -28.95 20.02 50.52
CA THR A 28 -28.76 21.32 49.84
C THR A 28 -30.09 21.79 49.24
N GLN A 29 -30.82 20.88 48.58
CA GLN A 29 -32.15 21.19 48.04
C GLN A 29 -33.14 21.60 49.12
N LEU A 30 -33.16 20.90 50.26
CA LEU A 30 -34.02 21.24 51.40
C LEU A 30 -33.64 22.60 52.01
N LYS A 31 -32.35 22.90 52.13
CA LYS A 31 -31.85 24.20 52.62
C LYS A 31 -32.33 25.33 51.69
N ILE A 32 -32.08 25.22 50.39
CA ILE A 32 -32.46 26.25 49.41
C ILE A 32 -33.97 26.46 49.39
N VAL A 33 -34.77 25.39 49.39
CA VAL A 33 -36.23 25.48 49.41
C VAL A 33 -36.73 26.11 50.72
N HIS A 34 -36.12 25.78 51.86
CA HIS A 34 -36.48 26.37 53.15
C HIS A 34 -36.14 27.87 53.20
N GLU A 35 -34.95 28.27 52.75
CA GLU A 35 -34.53 29.67 52.69
C GLU A 35 -35.42 30.48 51.74
N ALA A 36 -35.75 29.91 50.57
CA ALA A 36 -36.66 30.52 49.61
C ALA A 36 -38.08 30.67 50.15
N ALA A 37 -38.60 29.64 50.84
CA ALA A 37 -39.92 29.73 51.45
C ALA A 37 -39.96 30.77 52.57
N ARG A 38 -38.87 30.87 53.35
CA ARG A 38 -38.71 31.88 54.40
C ARG A 38 -38.65 33.30 53.84
N SER A 39 -37.99 33.51 52.70
CA SER A 39 -37.82 34.86 52.12
C SER A 39 -39.12 35.49 51.63
N VAL A 40 -40.17 34.70 51.38
CA VAL A 40 -41.49 35.17 50.93
C VAL A 40 -42.59 34.89 51.97
N ALA A 41 -42.23 34.52 53.19
CA ALA A 41 -43.19 34.07 54.20
C ALA A 41 -44.13 35.18 54.69
N ASP A 42 -43.64 36.41 54.73
CA ASP A 42 -44.37 37.58 55.21
C ASP A 42 -45.07 38.36 54.07
N GLU A 43 -44.95 37.89 52.83
CA GLU A 43 -45.51 38.55 51.65
C GLU A 43 -47.00 38.19 51.40
N PRO A 44 -47.75 39.04 50.68
CA PRO A 44 -49.14 38.75 50.32
C PRO A 44 -49.32 37.47 49.49
N VAL A 45 -50.48 36.83 49.64
CA VAL A 45 -50.85 35.66 48.82
C VAL A 45 -50.81 36.04 47.34
N GLY A 46 -49.97 35.33 46.58
CA GLY A 46 -49.69 35.64 45.18
C GLY A 46 -48.20 35.87 44.91
N HIS A 47 -47.43 36.20 45.95
CA HIS A 47 -45.97 36.28 45.86
C HIS A 47 -45.33 34.89 45.83
N VAL A 48 -44.46 34.65 44.86
CA VAL A 48 -43.71 33.41 44.61
C VAL A 48 -42.22 33.72 44.49
N ILE A 49 -41.37 32.69 44.55
CA ILE A 49 -39.91 32.89 44.44
C ILE A 49 -39.49 32.95 42.97
N GLY A 50 -38.67 33.94 42.62
CA GLY A 50 -38.03 34.07 41.31
C GLY A 50 -37.12 32.90 40.98
N GLY A 51 -36.94 32.62 39.68
CA GLY A 51 -36.06 31.54 39.20
C GLY A 51 -34.59 31.78 39.54
N ASP A 52 -34.19 33.05 39.66
CA ASP A 52 -32.83 33.54 39.90
C ASP A 52 -32.32 33.27 41.33
N PHE A 53 -33.21 32.94 42.28
CA PHE A 53 -32.86 32.71 43.68
C PHE A 53 -31.75 31.66 43.86
N VAL A 54 -31.71 30.62 43.02
CA VAL A 54 -30.66 29.59 43.05
C VAL A 54 -29.28 30.18 42.90
N PHE A 55 -29.13 31.18 42.02
CA PHE A 55 -27.86 31.86 41.82
C PHE A 55 -27.43 32.57 43.10
N ARG A 56 -28.33 33.37 43.69
CA ARG A 56 -28.06 34.13 44.92
C ARG A 56 -27.69 33.23 46.11
N SER A 57 -28.38 32.09 46.26
CA SER A 57 -28.12 31.14 47.34
C SER A 57 -26.80 30.39 47.17
N GLU A 58 -26.42 30.04 45.95
CA GLU A 58 -25.28 29.15 45.67
C GLU A 58 -24.06 29.88 45.07
N SER A 59 -24.09 31.19 44.84
CA SER A 59 -22.99 31.92 44.17
C SER A 59 -21.63 31.71 44.84
N ALA A 60 -21.59 31.71 46.17
CA ALA A 60 -20.36 31.48 46.94
C ALA A 60 -19.80 30.06 46.72
N SER A 61 -20.67 29.05 46.66
CA SER A 61 -20.30 27.66 46.36
C SER A 61 -19.84 27.52 44.91
N MET A 62 -20.52 28.19 43.96
CA MET A 62 -20.15 28.18 42.55
C MET A 62 -18.80 28.86 42.30
N LEU A 63 -18.49 29.94 43.01
CA LEU A 63 -17.15 30.58 42.99
C LEU A 63 -16.07 29.64 43.52
N GLN A 64 -16.31 29.02 44.68
CA GLN A 64 -15.34 28.10 45.29
C GLN A 64 -15.07 26.86 44.43
N SER A 65 -16.09 26.36 43.73
CA SER A 65 -15.99 25.21 42.84
C SER A 65 -15.50 25.53 41.42
N GLY A 66 -15.31 26.82 41.09
CA GLY A 66 -14.90 27.27 39.75
C GLY A 66 -15.98 27.11 38.68
N VAL A 67 -17.24 26.95 39.07
CA VAL A 67 -18.39 26.92 38.15
C VAL A 67 -18.81 28.34 37.75
N LEU A 68 -18.81 29.24 38.72
CA LEU A 68 -19.00 30.68 38.51
C LEU A 68 -17.64 31.35 38.48
N LEU A 69 -17.34 32.02 37.38
CA LEU A 69 -16.14 32.83 37.23
C LEU A 69 -16.23 34.10 38.06
N LYS A 70 -15.10 34.56 38.58
CA LYS A 70 -15.06 35.75 39.43
C LYS A 70 -15.53 36.99 38.66
N GLU A 71 -15.09 37.14 37.41
CA GLU A 71 -15.52 38.24 36.55
C GLU A 71 -17.03 38.23 36.31
N ILE A 72 -17.63 37.05 36.14
CA ILE A 72 -19.08 36.91 35.93
C ILE A 72 -19.86 37.27 37.20
N ASP A 73 -19.40 36.85 38.38
CA ASP A 73 -20.02 37.24 39.65
C ASP A 73 -19.92 38.75 39.88
N GLU A 74 -18.77 39.36 39.61
CA GLU A 74 -18.55 40.80 39.71
C GLU A 74 -19.41 41.58 38.69
N LEU A 75 -19.56 41.07 37.46
CA LEU A 75 -20.44 41.63 36.45
C LEU A 75 -21.89 41.60 36.91
N ILE A 76 -22.38 40.44 37.39
CA ILE A 76 -23.78 40.30 37.84
C ILE A 76 -24.06 41.22 39.03
N ARG A 77 -23.21 41.20 40.05
CA ARG A 77 -23.36 42.03 41.25
C ARG A 77 -23.22 43.52 40.94
N GLY A 78 -22.31 43.88 40.04
CA GLY A 78 -22.06 45.27 39.65
C GLY A 78 -23.22 45.93 38.91
N LEU A 79 -24.18 45.16 38.40
CA LEU A 79 -25.41 45.69 37.80
C LEU A 79 -26.43 46.19 38.84
N GLU A 80 -26.29 45.78 40.10
CA GLU A 80 -27.17 46.20 41.19
C GLU A 80 -26.76 47.59 41.70
N ASP A 81 -27.20 48.63 40.99
CA ASP A 81 -26.88 50.04 41.27
C ASP A 81 -27.82 50.71 42.29
N GLY A 82 -28.72 49.93 42.90
CA GLY A 82 -29.74 50.40 43.84
C GLY A 82 -31.03 50.91 43.17
N THR A 83 -31.13 50.86 41.84
CA THR A 83 -32.36 51.14 41.10
C THR A 83 -33.15 49.85 40.80
N PRO A 84 -34.48 49.93 40.58
CA PRO A 84 -35.27 48.75 40.16
C PRO A 84 -34.77 48.13 38.85
N ASP A 85 -34.28 48.94 37.91
CA ASP A 85 -33.72 48.48 36.64
C ASP A 85 -32.39 47.74 36.85
N GLY A 86 -31.52 48.24 37.74
CA GLY A 86 -30.26 47.59 38.09
C GLY A 86 -30.48 46.23 38.76
N GLU A 87 -31.42 46.16 39.71
CA GLU A 87 -31.82 44.89 40.32
C GLU A 87 -32.35 43.90 39.27
N LEU A 88 -33.22 44.35 38.37
CA LEU A 88 -33.75 43.51 37.30
C LEU A 88 -32.65 43.01 36.35
N LYS A 89 -31.67 43.85 36.00
CA LYS A 89 -30.50 43.48 35.18
C LYS A 89 -29.66 42.40 35.85
N SER A 90 -29.33 42.59 37.13
CA SER A 90 -28.58 41.59 37.93
C SER A 90 -29.31 40.25 37.95
N ARG A 91 -30.61 40.25 38.27
CA ARG A 91 -31.43 39.03 38.33
C ARG A 91 -31.57 38.33 36.97
N ALA A 92 -31.73 39.10 35.88
CA ALA A 92 -31.78 38.55 34.54
C ALA A 92 -30.45 37.89 34.14
N CYS A 93 -29.31 38.55 34.40
CA CYS A 93 -27.98 38.01 34.13
C CYS A 93 -27.69 36.74 34.96
N ALA A 94 -28.13 36.68 36.22
CA ALA A 94 -28.06 35.48 37.04
C ALA A 94 -28.79 34.29 36.40
N LEU A 95 -29.98 34.51 35.83
CA LEU A 95 -30.70 33.48 35.08
C LEU A 95 -30.00 33.09 33.78
N VAL A 96 -29.45 34.06 33.03
CA VAL A 96 -28.66 33.78 31.82
C VAL A 96 -27.50 32.84 32.16
N PHE A 97 -26.77 33.12 33.24
CA PHE A 97 -25.73 32.24 33.75
C PHE A 97 -26.26 30.84 34.08
N LEU A 98 -27.30 30.73 34.92
CA LEU A 98 -27.83 29.42 35.33
C LEU A 98 -28.31 28.58 34.13
N ILE A 99 -28.98 29.21 33.17
CA ILE A 99 -29.45 28.54 31.95
C ILE A 99 -28.26 28.08 31.11
N SER A 100 -27.19 28.87 31.01
CA SER A 100 -25.97 28.51 30.26
C SER A 100 -25.29 27.23 30.77
N GLN A 101 -25.52 26.85 32.03
CA GLN A 101 -24.94 25.63 32.61
C GLN A 101 -25.73 24.37 32.23
N LEU A 102 -26.97 24.52 31.74
CA LEU A 102 -27.80 23.39 31.33
C LEU A 102 -27.23 22.73 30.07
N PRO A 103 -27.49 21.44 29.84
CA PRO A 103 -27.17 20.80 28.56
C PRO A 103 -28.02 21.40 27.43
N HIS A 104 -27.39 21.73 26.30
CA HIS A 104 -28.03 22.31 25.12
C HIS A 104 -28.12 21.34 23.92
N GLU A 105 -27.54 20.13 24.02
CA GLU A 105 -27.52 19.13 22.96
C GLU A 105 -27.67 17.70 23.51
N GLY A 106 -28.10 16.78 22.63
CA GLY A 106 -28.23 15.35 22.94
C GLY A 106 -29.44 14.99 23.83
N VAL A 107 -29.44 13.77 24.37
CA VAL A 107 -30.56 13.21 25.18
C VAL A 107 -30.77 14.00 26.50
N GLY A 108 -29.79 14.79 26.92
CA GLY A 108 -29.85 15.63 28.11
C GLY A 108 -30.40 17.05 27.89
N ASP A 109 -30.68 17.45 26.65
CA ASP A 109 -31.18 18.80 26.36
C ASP A 109 -32.52 19.05 27.04
N THR A 110 -32.58 20.16 27.78
CA THR A 110 -33.74 20.56 28.56
C THR A 110 -34.76 21.35 27.75
N GLY A 111 -34.37 21.87 26.58
CA GLY A 111 -35.14 22.81 25.75
C GLY A 111 -35.25 24.22 26.34
N VAL A 112 -34.67 24.48 27.52
CA VAL A 112 -34.69 25.81 28.15
C VAL A 112 -33.55 26.63 27.58
N ARG A 113 -33.86 27.84 27.11
CA ARG A 113 -32.92 28.79 26.52
C ARG A 113 -33.10 30.17 27.12
N ALA A 114 -32.02 30.94 27.23
CA ALA A 114 -32.02 32.26 27.84
C ALA A 114 -32.59 33.29 26.85
N THR A 115 -33.89 33.23 26.58
CA THR A 115 -34.62 34.18 25.72
C THR A 115 -35.37 35.19 26.58
N SER A 116 -35.74 36.36 26.04
CA SER A 116 -36.51 37.36 26.81
C SER A 116 -37.81 36.78 27.37
N ALA A 117 -38.48 35.90 26.63
CA ALA A 117 -39.71 35.25 27.08
C ALA A 117 -39.47 34.33 28.28
N VAL A 118 -38.45 33.48 28.22
CA VAL A 118 -38.08 32.57 29.31
C VAL A 118 -37.59 33.34 30.52
N LEU A 119 -36.75 34.37 30.34
CA LEU A 119 -36.27 35.20 31.43
C LEU A 119 -37.42 35.96 32.11
N SER A 120 -38.33 36.56 31.33
CA SER A 120 -39.51 37.24 31.88
C SER A 120 -40.38 36.31 32.69
N ASP A 121 -40.72 35.14 32.13
CA ASP A 121 -41.47 34.12 32.87
C ASP A 121 -40.68 33.70 34.09
N LEU A 122 -39.34 33.60 33.98
CA LEU A 122 -38.52 33.13 35.06
C LEU A 122 -38.27 34.15 36.20
N LEU A 123 -38.61 35.42 36.02
CA LEU A 123 -38.39 36.47 37.01
C LEU A 123 -39.64 36.85 37.83
N VAL A 124 -40.84 36.41 37.40
CA VAL A 124 -42.11 36.71 38.08
C VAL A 124 -42.06 36.31 39.57
N GLU A 125 -42.34 37.27 40.44
CA GLU A 125 -42.50 37.10 41.88
C GLU A 125 -43.95 37.42 42.31
N ASP A 126 -44.57 38.50 41.84
CA ASP A 126 -46.01 38.75 42.01
C ASP A 126 -46.81 38.23 40.80
N LEU A 127 -47.57 37.14 41.02
CA LEU A 127 -48.41 36.54 39.98
C LEU A 127 -49.52 37.47 39.45
N ALA A 128 -49.93 38.48 40.22
CA ALA A 128 -50.98 39.41 39.83
C ALA A 128 -50.45 40.61 39.04
N ALA A 129 -49.25 41.10 39.37
CA ALA A 129 -48.74 42.39 38.89
C ALA A 129 -47.56 42.30 37.90
N ASP A 130 -46.64 41.34 38.07
CA ASP A 130 -45.35 41.41 37.39
C ASP A 130 -45.40 41.01 35.92
N GLY A 131 -46.30 40.11 35.54
CA GLY A 131 -46.23 39.42 34.26
C GLY A 131 -46.28 40.34 33.02
N ALA A 132 -47.08 41.40 33.03
CA ALA A 132 -47.15 42.34 31.91
C ALA A 132 -45.95 43.29 31.90
N GLN A 133 -45.51 43.72 33.09
CA GLN A 133 -44.40 44.65 33.26
C GLN A 133 -43.06 44.00 32.87
N LEU A 134 -42.77 42.79 33.36
CA LEU A 134 -41.55 42.06 33.04
C LEU A 134 -41.42 41.73 31.54
N ARG A 135 -42.54 41.39 30.86
CA ARG A 135 -42.52 41.15 29.41
C ARG A 135 -42.20 42.39 28.59
N LYS A 136 -42.34 43.59 29.17
CA LYS A 136 -41.93 44.86 28.56
C LYS A 136 -40.50 45.22 28.96
N ASP A 137 -40.17 45.10 30.25
CA ASP A 137 -38.89 45.59 30.78
C ASP A 137 -37.72 44.65 30.50
N VAL A 138 -37.92 43.33 30.56
CA VAL A 138 -36.83 42.36 30.33
C VAL A 138 -36.26 42.46 28.91
N PRO A 139 -37.05 42.51 27.82
CA PRO A 139 -36.48 42.76 26.49
C PRO A 139 -35.65 44.05 26.44
N ARG A 140 -36.17 45.16 26.98
CA ARG A 140 -35.50 46.46 27.01
C ARG A 140 -34.17 46.40 27.77
N ILE A 141 -34.17 45.88 29.00
CA ILE A 141 -32.93 45.84 29.80
C ILE A 141 -31.89 44.87 29.21
N MET A 142 -32.33 43.79 28.55
CA MET A 142 -31.41 42.87 27.87
C MET A 142 -30.81 43.51 26.62
N GLU A 143 -31.57 44.33 25.87
CA GLU A 143 -31.04 45.14 24.77
C GLU A 143 -30.01 46.16 25.27
N GLU A 144 -30.30 46.87 26.36
CA GLU A 144 -29.33 47.79 26.99
C GLU A 144 -28.05 47.06 27.41
N LEU A 145 -28.17 45.86 28.00
CA LEU A 145 -27.00 45.06 28.39
C LEU A 145 -26.19 44.55 27.19
N VAL A 146 -26.84 44.33 26.05
CA VAL A 146 -26.18 44.01 24.77
C VAL A 146 -25.44 45.23 24.23
N GLU A 147 -26.06 46.41 24.26
CA GLU A 147 -25.42 47.67 23.85
C GLU A 147 -24.21 48.01 24.73
N GLN A 148 -24.28 47.69 26.03
CA GLN A 148 -23.18 47.85 26.99
C GLN A 148 -22.09 46.76 26.86
N GLY A 149 -22.28 45.75 26.01
CA GLY A 149 -21.32 44.65 25.82
C GLY A 149 -21.21 43.67 26.99
N ARG A 150 -22.14 43.72 27.95
CA ARG A 150 -22.18 42.82 29.11
C ARG A 150 -22.81 41.45 28.78
N VAL A 151 -23.66 41.44 27.75
CA VAL A 151 -24.38 40.26 27.27
C VAL A 151 -24.25 40.19 25.76
N MET A 152 -24.07 38.98 25.21
CA MET A 152 -24.13 38.71 23.78
C MET A 152 -25.50 38.11 23.41
N LYS A 153 -26.09 38.58 22.31
CA LYS A 153 -27.28 37.96 21.70
C LYS A 153 -26.88 37.06 20.54
N LEU A 154 -27.24 35.78 20.60
CA LEU A 154 -27.04 34.75 19.57
C LEU A 154 -28.40 34.26 19.08
N GLY A 155 -28.87 34.79 17.95
CA GLY A 155 -30.27 34.58 17.52
C GLY A 155 -31.21 35.22 18.54
N GLU A 156 -32.03 34.43 19.23
CA GLU A 156 -32.91 34.89 20.33
C GLU A 156 -32.36 34.61 21.74
N GLU A 157 -31.20 33.98 21.84
CA GLU A 157 -30.60 33.58 23.12
C GLU A 157 -29.56 34.58 23.61
N PHE A 158 -29.54 34.82 24.92
CA PHE A 158 -28.56 35.65 25.59
C PHE A 158 -27.47 34.81 26.24
N ARG A 159 -26.22 35.30 26.22
CA ARG A 159 -25.09 34.73 26.97
C ARG A 159 -24.30 35.83 27.66
N LEU A 160 -23.84 35.58 28.87
CA LEU A 160 -22.92 36.49 29.53
C LEU A 160 -21.58 36.49 28.80
N GLN A 161 -20.99 37.68 28.71
CA GLN A 161 -19.74 37.89 28.00
C GLN A 161 -18.72 38.42 28.99
N THR A 162 -17.64 37.66 29.20
CA THR A 162 -16.44 38.17 29.85
C THR A 162 -15.66 39.05 28.86
N GLU A 163 -14.90 40.00 29.36
CA GLU A 163 -14.02 40.85 28.55
C GLU A 163 -13.07 39.99 27.71
N GLU A 164 -12.46 38.97 28.32
CA GLU A 164 -11.62 38.02 27.58
C GLU A 164 -12.45 37.26 26.53
N GLY A 165 -13.64 36.74 26.85
CA GLY A 165 -14.51 36.06 25.88
C GLY A 165 -14.91 36.95 24.69
N ALA A 166 -15.08 38.25 24.94
CA ALA A 166 -15.35 39.25 23.92
C ALA A 166 -14.19 39.39 22.94
N GLU A 167 -12.98 39.56 23.45
CA GLU A 167 -11.79 39.70 22.63
C GLU A 167 -11.54 38.47 21.75
N TRP A 168 -11.69 37.27 22.33
CA TRP A 168 -11.56 36.01 21.60
C TRP A 168 -12.59 35.91 20.46
N THR A 169 -13.83 36.34 20.69
CA THR A 169 -14.89 36.32 19.68
C THR A 169 -14.68 37.37 18.60
N GLN A 170 -14.24 38.57 18.98
CA GLN A 170 -13.92 39.64 18.05
C GLN A 170 -12.78 39.24 17.11
N GLU A 171 -11.70 38.68 17.67
CA GLU A 171 -10.56 38.21 16.89
C GLU A 171 -10.95 37.07 15.95
N PHE A 172 -11.73 36.10 16.44
CA PHE A 172 -12.31 35.04 15.60
C PHE A 172 -13.10 35.62 14.42
N ASN A 173 -14.01 36.58 14.67
CA ASN A 173 -14.84 37.17 13.62
C ASN A 173 -14.01 37.95 12.60
N GLN A 174 -12.99 38.69 13.07
CA GLN A 174 -12.06 39.42 12.21
C GLN A 174 -11.27 38.46 11.31
N ARG A 175 -10.74 37.37 11.88
CA ARG A 175 -10.03 36.33 11.13
C ARG A 175 -10.95 35.63 10.12
N ARG A 176 -12.16 35.26 10.54
CA ARG A 176 -13.15 34.62 9.65
C ARG A 176 -13.46 35.50 8.44
N SER A 177 -13.72 36.79 8.66
CA SER A 177 -13.98 37.74 7.57
C SER A 177 -12.78 37.89 6.64
N SER A 178 -11.57 38.03 7.20
CA SER A 178 -10.32 38.13 6.44
C SER A 178 -10.06 36.89 5.58
N ILE A 179 -10.15 35.70 6.18
CA ILE A 179 -9.96 34.41 5.49
C ILE A 179 -11.01 34.24 4.39
N ARG A 180 -12.27 34.56 4.67
CA ARG A 180 -13.38 34.47 3.71
C ARG A 180 -13.17 35.36 2.49
N ALA A 181 -12.58 36.53 2.67
CA ALA A 181 -12.27 37.46 1.59
C ALA A 181 -11.01 37.08 0.80
N ASP A 182 -10.11 36.28 1.37
CA ASP A 182 -8.89 35.80 0.71
C ASP A 182 -9.16 34.58 -0.18
N ALA A 183 -9.43 34.84 -1.46
CA ALA A 183 -9.70 33.80 -2.45
C ALA A 183 -8.57 32.78 -2.60
N ALA A 184 -7.30 33.20 -2.48
CA ALA A 184 -6.16 32.31 -2.63
C ALA A 184 -6.08 31.34 -1.44
N ARG A 185 -6.20 31.87 -0.22
CA ARG A 185 -6.24 31.06 1.00
C ARG A 185 -7.44 30.12 1.02
N MET A 186 -8.62 30.58 0.60
CA MET A 186 -9.81 29.73 0.49
C MET A 186 -9.64 28.59 -0.51
N SER A 187 -8.98 28.86 -1.64
CA SER A 187 -8.68 27.83 -2.64
C SER A 187 -7.70 26.79 -2.08
N GLN A 188 -6.65 27.22 -1.37
CA GLN A 188 -5.69 26.33 -0.73
C GLN A 188 -6.37 25.43 0.31
N LEU A 189 -7.13 26.01 1.24
CA LEU A 189 -7.84 25.27 2.28
C LEU A 189 -8.79 24.22 1.68
N ARG A 190 -9.50 24.56 0.60
CA ARG A 190 -10.37 23.61 -0.10
C ARG A 190 -9.57 22.48 -0.72
N ASN A 191 -8.46 22.78 -1.40
CA ASN A 191 -7.64 21.78 -2.07
C ASN A 191 -7.02 20.80 -1.06
N ASP A 192 -6.54 21.31 0.08
CA ASP A 192 -6.00 20.46 1.17
C ASP A 192 -7.08 19.49 1.70
N TRP A 193 -8.31 19.96 1.85
CA TRP A 193 -9.44 19.11 2.27
C TRP A 193 -9.89 18.11 1.21
N LEU A 194 -9.93 18.50 -0.08
CA LEU A 194 -10.21 17.57 -1.18
C LEU A 194 -9.16 16.48 -1.24
N GLN A 195 -7.87 16.85 -1.15
CA GLN A 195 -6.76 15.90 -1.17
C GLN A 195 -6.83 14.94 0.02
N ARG A 196 -7.02 15.46 1.24
CA ARG A 196 -7.20 14.63 2.45
C ARG A 196 -8.38 13.66 2.31
N SER A 197 -9.49 14.11 1.75
CA SER A 197 -10.71 13.30 1.62
C SER A 197 -10.56 12.19 0.58
N VAL A 198 -9.97 12.50 -0.58
CA VAL A 198 -9.64 11.48 -1.60
C VAL A 198 -8.59 10.51 -1.09
N ASP A 199 -7.58 11.00 -0.35
CA ASP A 199 -6.55 10.14 0.24
C ASP A 199 -7.14 9.15 1.24
N ALA A 200 -8.12 9.57 2.04
CA ALA A 200 -8.83 8.70 2.96
C ALA A 200 -9.71 7.66 2.22
N GLU A 201 -10.44 8.08 1.18
CA GLU A 201 -11.33 7.21 0.41
C GLU A 201 -10.57 6.13 -0.37
N LEU A 202 -9.45 6.51 -0.98
CA LEU A 202 -8.60 5.61 -1.75
C LEU A 202 -7.55 4.89 -0.88
N ALA A 203 -7.56 5.12 0.44
CA ALA A 203 -6.65 4.47 1.36
C ALA A 203 -6.83 2.94 1.32
N GLY A 204 -5.72 2.22 1.12
CA GLY A 204 -5.74 0.75 1.12
C GLY A 204 -6.24 0.11 -0.17
N LEU A 205 -6.56 0.89 -1.22
CA LEU A 205 -6.90 0.35 -2.54
C LEU A 205 -5.71 -0.46 -3.10
N LYS A 206 -5.93 -1.77 -3.28
CA LYS A 206 -4.93 -2.70 -3.83
C LYS A 206 -5.28 -3.06 -5.26
N LEU A 207 -4.51 -2.53 -6.20
CA LEU A 207 -4.62 -2.92 -7.61
C LEU A 207 -3.77 -4.18 -7.87
N VAL A 208 -4.41 -5.25 -8.33
CA VAL A 208 -3.75 -6.49 -8.73
C VAL A 208 -4.12 -6.85 -10.17
N HIS A 209 -3.16 -7.32 -10.96
CA HIS A 209 -3.38 -7.67 -12.36
C HIS A 209 -3.45 -9.20 -12.56
N GLY A 210 -4.58 -9.67 -13.10
CA GLY A 210 -4.83 -11.03 -13.59
C GLY A 210 -4.72 -12.16 -12.56
N LYS A 211 -4.64 -13.38 -13.08
CA LYS A 211 -4.56 -14.64 -12.31
C LYS A 211 -3.28 -14.75 -11.48
N SER A 212 -2.17 -14.16 -11.94
CA SER A 212 -0.92 -14.12 -11.18
C SER A 212 -0.99 -13.17 -9.98
N LYS A 213 -2.03 -12.33 -9.88
CA LYS A 213 -2.21 -11.31 -8.83
C LYS A 213 -1.02 -10.37 -8.71
N THR A 214 -0.45 -9.95 -9.84
CA THR A 214 0.73 -9.07 -9.85
C THR A 214 0.36 -7.70 -9.28
N PRO A 215 1.03 -7.22 -8.21
CA PRO A 215 0.70 -5.94 -7.61
C PRO A 215 1.02 -4.79 -8.58
N ARG A 216 0.15 -3.78 -8.61
CA ARG A 216 0.28 -2.58 -9.43
C ARG A 216 0.10 -1.33 -8.60
N LYS A 217 0.73 -0.25 -9.05
CA LYS A 217 0.68 1.05 -8.39
C LYS A 217 -0.25 1.99 -9.17
N LEU A 218 -1.13 2.65 -8.44
CA LEU A 218 -1.82 3.85 -8.88
C LEU A 218 -0.96 5.07 -8.54
N ASP A 219 -0.79 5.96 -9.50
CA ASP A 219 -0.13 7.25 -9.24
C ASP A 219 -1.15 8.38 -9.37
N ARG A 220 -1.30 9.16 -8.31
CA ARG A 220 -2.38 10.16 -8.19
C ARG A 220 -1.81 11.53 -8.57
N HIS A 221 -2.42 12.16 -9.56
CA HIS A 221 -2.01 13.45 -10.09
C HIS A 221 -3.11 14.47 -9.89
N TRP A 222 -2.77 15.61 -9.30
CA TRP A 222 -3.66 16.74 -9.06
C TRP A 222 -3.29 17.92 -9.96
N GLY A 223 -4.27 18.74 -10.31
CA GLY A 223 -4.08 19.95 -11.09
C GLY A 223 -4.49 19.80 -12.57
N ASP A 224 -4.20 20.84 -13.35
CA ASP A 224 -4.66 20.96 -14.74
C ASP A 224 -3.73 20.34 -15.78
N ASP A 225 -2.53 19.94 -15.37
CA ASP A 225 -1.55 19.31 -16.25
C ASP A 225 -1.84 17.81 -16.39
N GLU A 226 -1.97 17.35 -17.63
CA GLU A 226 -2.20 15.93 -17.91
C GLU A 226 -0.97 15.10 -17.51
N PRO A 227 -1.14 14.03 -16.71
CA PRO A 227 -0.03 13.19 -16.32
C PRO A 227 0.53 12.41 -17.50
N THR A 228 1.85 12.36 -17.59
CA THR A 228 2.53 11.49 -18.55
C THR A 228 2.59 10.07 -17.99
N ALA A 229 2.04 9.10 -18.71
CA ALA A 229 2.16 7.69 -18.33
C ALA A 229 3.64 7.26 -18.42
N ASP A 230 4.20 6.81 -17.30
CA ASP A 230 5.59 6.35 -17.19
C ASP A 230 5.80 4.92 -17.72
N GLY A 231 4.71 4.26 -18.14
CA GLY A 231 4.72 2.87 -18.63
C GLY A 231 4.74 1.82 -17.52
N SER A 232 4.72 2.21 -16.24
CA SER A 232 4.89 1.32 -15.08
C SER A 232 3.77 1.43 -14.04
N THR A 233 3.06 2.55 -14.05
CA THR A 233 1.95 2.86 -13.14
C THR A 233 0.70 3.27 -13.92
N VAL A 234 -0.45 3.15 -13.27
CA VAL A 234 -1.72 3.66 -13.80
C VAL A 234 -1.93 5.07 -13.25
N PRO A 235 -1.88 6.12 -14.09
CA PRO A 235 -2.10 7.48 -13.63
C PRO A 235 -3.59 7.73 -13.37
N VAL A 236 -3.89 8.30 -12.22
CA VAL A 236 -5.22 8.75 -11.79
C VAL A 236 -5.18 10.27 -11.72
N TRP A 237 -5.75 10.91 -12.73
CA TRP A 237 -5.80 12.35 -12.87
C TRP A 237 -7.05 12.92 -12.21
N ILE A 238 -6.87 13.57 -11.06
CA ILE A 238 -7.93 14.08 -10.21
C ILE A 238 -8.06 15.59 -10.41
N ARG A 239 -9.27 16.02 -10.75
CA ARG A 239 -9.65 17.43 -10.91
C ARG A 239 -10.98 17.70 -10.23
N ASP A 240 -11.29 18.97 -10.04
CA ASP A 240 -12.51 19.41 -9.35
C ASP A 240 -13.23 20.54 -10.09
N GLU A 241 -14.54 20.64 -9.89
CA GLU A 241 -15.38 21.62 -10.57
C GLU A 241 -15.23 23.06 -10.06
N TRP A 242 -14.38 23.32 -9.05
CA TRP A 242 -13.99 24.70 -8.73
C TRP A 242 -12.91 25.21 -9.69
N GLY A 243 -12.07 24.33 -10.24
CA GLY A 243 -11.02 24.67 -11.22
C GLY A 243 -11.42 24.43 -12.68
N VAL A 244 -12.14 23.35 -12.97
CA VAL A 244 -12.42 22.90 -14.35
C VAL A 244 -13.89 22.55 -14.57
N ALA A 245 -14.45 22.91 -15.73
CA ALA A 245 -15.81 22.49 -16.07
C ALA A 245 -15.86 20.98 -16.39
N GLU A 246 -16.92 20.28 -15.99
CA GLU A 246 -17.12 18.85 -16.30
C GLU A 246 -16.91 18.53 -17.79
N ALA A 247 -17.47 19.35 -18.67
CA ALA A 247 -17.36 19.16 -20.12
C ALA A 247 -15.90 19.05 -20.57
N LYS A 248 -14.99 19.87 -20.02
CA LYS A 248 -13.56 19.82 -20.34
C LYS A 248 -12.90 18.53 -19.84
N VAL A 249 -13.34 17.99 -18.71
CA VAL A 249 -12.81 16.70 -18.22
C VAL A 249 -13.24 15.55 -19.11
N ARG A 250 -14.50 15.55 -19.54
CA ARG A 250 -15.04 14.56 -20.48
C ARG A 250 -14.34 14.65 -21.84
N GLU A 251 -14.14 15.86 -22.35
CA GLU A 251 -13.39 16.10 -23.58
C GLU A 251 -11.94 15.63 -23.47
N ALA A 252 -11.25 15.91 -22.36
CA ALA A 252 -9.90 15.41 -22.12
C ALA A 252 -9.83 13.88 -22.08
N ALA A 253 -10.77 13.23 -21.38
CA ALA A 253 -10.85 11.78 -21.34
C ALA A 253 -11.12 11.17 -22.72
N ALA A 254 -11.94 11.81 -23.55
CA ALA A 254 -12.19 11.40 -24.94
C ALA A 254 -10.95 11.62 -25.83
N ALA A 255 -10.29 12.77 -25.71
CA ALA A 255 -9.11 13.14 -26.49
C ALA A 255 -7.89 12.26 -26.20
N ALA A 256 -7.76 11.75 -24.97
CA ALA A 256 -6.73 10.79 -24.61
C ALA A 256 -6.83 9.46 -25.39
N GLY A 257 -8.02 9.15 -25.94
CA GLY A 257 -8.25 7.96 -26.76
C GLY A 257 -8.39 6.66 -25.97
N ASN A 258 -8.85 5.62 -26.67
CA ASN A 258 -9.18 4.32 -26.07
C ASN A 258 -7.97 3.55 -25.54
N ASP A 259 -6.77 3.85 -26.04
CA ASP A 259 -5.53 3.19 -25.63
C ASP A 259 -4.87 3.88 -24.42
N SER A 260 -5.39 5.03 -23.97
CA SER A 260 -4.84 5.72 -22.81
C SER A 260 -5.08 4.93 -21.52
N PRO A 261 -4.03 4.69 -20.72
CA PRO A 261 -4.15 4.07 -19.40
C PRO A 261 -4.55 5.08 -18.30
N THR A 262 -4.81 6.34 -18.65
CA THR A 262 -5.18 7.36 -17.67
C THR A 262 -6.62 7.19 -17.19
N VAL A 263 -6.79 7.19 -15.86
CA VAL A 263 -8.07 7.26 -15.17
C VAL A 263 -8.33 8.73 -14.81
N PHE A 264 -9.51 9.25 -15.15
CA PHE A 264 -9.88 10.64 -14.92
C PHE A 264 -10.91 10.69 -13.81
N VAL A 265 -10.63 11.40 -12.72
CA VAL A 265 -11.54 11.58 -11.59
C VAL A 265 -11.97 13.05 -11.54
N LEU A 266 -13.27 13.29 -11.48
CA LEU A 266 -13.86 14.61 -11.31
C LEU A 266 -14.61 14.70 -9.97
N LEU A 267 -14.22 15.67 -9.15
CA LEU A 267 -14.89 16.02 -7.90
C LEU A 267 -15.90 17.14 -8.17
N PRO A 268 -17.21 16.93 -7.95
CA PRO A 268 -18.23 17.90 -8.29
C PRO A 268 -18.26 19.07 -7.30
N LYS A 269 -18.73 20.22 -7.76
CA LYS A 269 -18.89 21.43 -6.95
C LYS A 269 -20.27 21.42 -6.29
N ILE A 270 -20.34 20.78 -5.12
CA ILE A 270 -21.56 20.66 -4.32
C ILE A 270 -21.41 21.47 -3.03
N ASP A 271 -22.51 22.08 -2.55
CA ASP A 271 -22.56 22.84 -1.30
C ASP A 271 -21.43 23.88 -1.16
N ALA A 272 -21.02 24.50 -2.28
CA ALA A 272 -19.83 25.34 -2.34
C ALA A 272 -19.84 26.49 -1.31
N GLU A 273 -21.01 27.10 -1.07
CA GLU A 273 -21.15 28.18 -0.08
C GLU A 273 -21.00 27.66 1.35
N ALA A 274 -21.67 26.55 1.68
CA ALA A 274 -21.58 25.94 3.01
C ALA A 274 -20.17 25.42 3.31
N ILE A 275 -19.50 24.79 2.32
CA ILE A 275 -18.09 24.40 2.43
C ILE A 275 -17.24 25.62 2.72
N ALA A 276 -17.39 26.67 1.93
CA ALA A 276 -16.52 27.82 2.02
C ALA A 276 -16.79 28.65 3.31
N ASP A 277 -18.01 28.69 3.83
CA ASP A 277 -18.32 29.27 5.14
C ASP A 277 -17.73 28.45 6.29
N THR A 278 -17.87 27.13 6.22
CA THR A 278 -17.36 26.21 7.25
C THR A 278 -15.83 26.20 7.26
N LEU A 279 -15.18 26.23 6.09
CA LEU A 279 -13.71 26.34 5.97
C LEU A 279 -13.21 27.63 6.61
N ALA A 280 -13.83 28.78 6.31
CA ALA A 280 -13.44 30.05 6.89
C ALA A 280 -13.63 30.06 8.42
N SER A 281 -14.73 29.49 8.92
CA SER A 281 -15.00 29.39 10.36
C SER A 281 -14.01 28.45 11.07
N TYR A 282 -13.76 27.26 10.50
CA TYR A 282 -12.81 26.29 11.04
C TYR A 282 -11.39 26.86 11.09
N ALA A 283 -10.92 27.42 9.97
CA ALA A 283 -9.59 28.01 9.89
C ALA A 283 -9.45 29.20 10.83
N ALA A 284 -10.47 30.06 10.95
CA ALA A 284 -10.44 31.18 11.88
C ALA A 284 -10.35 30.71 13.34
N ALA A 285 -11.13 29.70 13.75
CA ALA A 285 -11.08 29.16 15.10
C ALA A 285 -9.72 28.53 15.42
N ALA A 286 -9.16 27.75 14.48
CA ALA A 286 -7.84 27.13 14.62
C ALA A 286 -6.71 28.17 14.68
N ASP A 287 -6.79 29.21 13.84
CA ASP A 287 -5.86 30.33 13.84
C ASP A 287 -5.91 31.14 15.15
N THR A 288 -7.10 31.46 15.65
CA THR A 288 -7.28 32.17 16.94
C THR A 288 -6.64 31.37 18.07
N MET A 289 -6.87 30.06 18.10
CA MET A 289 -6.30 29.19 19.14
C MET A 289 -4.77 29.05 19.06
N SER A 290 -4.20 29.02 17.86
CA SER A 290 -2.77 28.79 17.68
C SER A 290 -1.92 30.04 17.93
N GLN A 291 -2.49 31.23 17.71
CA GLN A 291 -1.75 32.50 17.82
C GLN A 291 -1.90 33.17 19.19
N ARG A 292 -2.96 32.86 19.96
CA ARG A 292 -3.08 33.37 21.33
C ARG A 292 -2.20 32.58 22.31
N PRO A 293 -1.53 33.25 23.27
CA PRO A 293 -0.85 32.59 24.38
C PRO A 293 -1.81 31.74 25.23
N GLU A 294 -1.25 30.77 25.96
CA GLU A 294 -2.04 29.97 26.90
C GLU A 294 -2.68 30.88 27.97
N PRO A 295 -4.02 30.90 28.09
CA PRO A 295 -4.70 31.75 29.07
C PRO A 295 -4.37 31.30 30.50
N GLN A 296 -4.04 32.25 31.36
CA GLN A 296 -3.74 32.01 32.78
C GLN A 296 -4.98 32.16 33.67
N THR A 297 -5.93 32.97 33.22
CA THR A 297 -7.25 33.20 33.81
C THR A 297 -8.20 32.03 33.55
N ASP A 298 -9.21 31.88 34.41
CA ASP A 298 -10.25 30.85 34.22
C ASP A 298 -11.19 31.25 33.05
N GLU A 299 -11.43 32.56 32.90
CA GLU A 299 -12.18 33.23 31.85
C GLU A 299 -11.58 32.93 30.46
N GLY A 300 -10.27 33.11 30.31
CA GLY A 300 -9.56 32.85 29.07
C GLY A 300 -9.49 31.36 28.75
N ARG A 301 -9.39 30.50 29.77
CA ARG A 301 -9.49 29.04 29.61
C ARG A 301 -10.87 28.64 29.07
N GLN A 302 -11.95 29.26 29.54
CA GLN A 302 -13.30 29.04 29.02
C GLN A 302 -13.45 29.55 27.57
N ALA A 303 -12.93 30.74 27.26
CA ALA A 303 -12.94 31.29 25.90
C ALA A 303 -12.20 30.39 24.91
N LYS A 304 -11.03 29.87 25.31
CA LYS A 304 -10.25 28.89 24.54
C LYS A 304 -11.02 27.59 24.33
N GLN A 305 -11.69 27.07 25.36
CA GLN A 305 -12.53 25.87 25.25
C GLN A 305 -13.70 26.07 24.26
N GLY A 306 -14.27 27.28 24.22
CA GLY A 306 -15.27 27.66 23.23
C GLY A 306 -14.73 27.58 21.80
N MET A 307 -13.51 28.08 21.55
CA MET A 307 -12.87 27.96 20.24
C MET A 307 -12.50 26.51 19.89
N GLN A 308 -12.04 25.72 20.87
CA GLN A 308 -11.79 24.29 20.69
C GLN A 308 -13.04 23.55 20.20
N SER A 309 -14.19 23.85 20.79
CA SER A 309 -15.47 23.26 20.40
C SER A 309 -15.81 23.60 18.94
N ARG A 310 -15.62 24.88 18.54
CA ARG A 310 -15.82 25.31 17.14
C ARG A 310 -14.88 24.63 16.14
N VAL A 311 -13.64 24.36 16.52
CA VAL A 311 -12.69 23.62 15.68
C VAL A 311 -13.18 22.18 15.48
N LEU A 312 -13.59 21.50 16.55
CA LEU A 312 -14.10 20.13 16.50
C LEU A 312 -15.38 20.01 15.66
N GLU A 313 -16.35 20.89 15.91
CA GLU A 313 -17.60 20.96 15.13
C GLU A 313 -17.33 21.28 13.66
N GLY A 314 -16.43 22.23 13.40
CA GLY A 314 -16.00 22.59 12.05
C GLY A 314 -15.36 21.42 11.31
N ASP A 315 -14.44 20.68 11.93
CA ASP A 315 -13.81 19.50 11.31
C ASP A 315 -14.84 18.41 10.98
N GLN A 316 -15.74 18.08 11.92
CA GLN A 316 -16.82 17.10 11.67
C GLN A 316 -17.75 17.54 10.55
N ARG A 317 -18.11 18.83 10.51
CA ARG A 317 -18.96 19.37 9.46
C ARG A 317 -18.26 19.35 8.10
N LEU A 318 -16.98 19.68 8.05
CA LEU A 318 -16.18 19.61 6.82
C LEU A 318 -16.03 18.17 6.33
N GLN A 319 -15.74 17.20 7.22
CA GLN A 319 -15.73 15.79 6.87
C GLN A 319 -17.05 15.34 6.22
N SER A 320 -18.19 15.79 6.78
CA SER A 320 -19.51 15.48 6.23
C SER A 320 -19.73 16.11 4.84
N LEU A 321 -19.40 17.39 4.68
CA LEU A 321 -19.58 18.11 3.43
C LEU A 321 -18.68 17.57 2.31
N PHE A 322 -17.39 17.34 2.59
CA PHE A 322 -16.47 16.75 1.62
C PHE A 322 -16.81 15.27 1.35
N GLY A 323 -17.34 14.54 2.33
CA GLY A 323 -17.88 13.19 2.11
C GLY A 323 -18.98 13.16 1.04
N VAL A 324 -19.86 14.16 1.01
CA VAL A 324 -20.87 14.30 -0.06
C VAL A 324 -20.23 14.57 -1.42
N VAL A 325 -19.18 15.40 -1.47
CA VAL A 325 -18.42 15.65 -2.72
C VAL A 325 -17.79 14.36 -3.24
N ILE A 326 -17.12 13.59 -2.38
CA ILE A 326 -16.50 12.30 -2.74
C ILE A 326 -17.54 11.28 -3.18
N ALA A 327 -18.68 11.16 -2.49
CA ALA A 327 -19.75 10.24 -2.85
C ALA A 327 -20.42 10.56 -4.19
N LYS A 328 -20.24 11.79 -4.70
CA LYS A 328 -20.73 12.24 -6.01
C LYS A 328 -19.63 12.40 -7.05
N ALA A 329 -18.40 11.99 -6.72
CA ALA A 329 -17.30 11.98 -7.67
C ALA A 329 -17.63 11.11 -8.88
N ARG A 330 -17.06 11.47 -10.03
CA ARG A 330 -17.26 10.76 -11.30
C ARG A 330 -15.92 10.30 -11.82
N VAL A 331 -15.90 9.09 -12.36
CA VAL A 331 -14.69 8.48 -12.90
C VAL A 331 -14.89 8.17 -14.38
N PHE A 332 -13.95 8.60 -15.20
CA PHE A 332 -13.91 8.30 -16.62
C PHE A 332 -12.62 7.54 -16.95
N GLN A 333 -12.71 6.62 -17.89
CA GLN A 333 -11.53 5.97 -18.47
C GLN A 333 -11.15 6.65 -19.78
N GLY A 334 -9.88 6.50 -20.21
CA GLY A 334 -9.46 6.93 -21.55
C GLY A 334 -10.45 6.45 -22.64
N GLY A 335 -10.78 7.35 -23.56
CA GLY A 335 -11.87 7.19 -24.52
C GLY A 335 -13.17 7.90 -24.11
N GLY A 336 -13.25 8.45 -22.89
CA GLY A 336 -14.35 9.31 -22.43
C GLY A 336 -15.54 8.57 -21.82
N ASN A 337 -15.48 7.24 -21.73
CA ASN A 337 -16.52 6.44 -21.10
C ASN A 337 -16.50 6.64 -19.58
N GLU A 338 -17.67 6.87 -19.00
CA GLU A 338 -17.86 6.95 -17.56
C GLU A 338 -17.97 5.55 -16.96
N ILE A 339 -17.31 5.36 -15.81
CA ILE A 339 -17.43 4.15 -14.99
C ILE A 339 -18.52 4.41 -13.96
N LEU A 340 -19.51 3.52 -13.92
CA LEU A 340 -20.63 3.61 -12.99
C LEU A 340 -20.40 2.65 -11.83
N GLY A 341 -20.43 3.17 -10.60
CA GLY A 341 -20.24 2.37 -9.40
C GLY A 341 -20.92 2.97 -8.18
N THR A 342 -20.72 2.32 -7.03
CA THR A 342 -21.35 2.67 -5.75
C THR A 342 -20.58 3.74 -4.99
N ASP A 343 -19.26 3.72 -5.07
CA ASP A 343 -18.36 4.68 -4.44
C ASP A 343 -17.14 4.96 -5.33
N LEU A 344 -16.36 5.98 -4.95
CA LEU A 344 -15.20 6.41 -5.70
C LEU A 344 -14.11 5.32 -5.76
N GLN A 345 -13.99 4.51 -4.71
CA GLN A 345 -12.99 3.45 -4.63
C GLN A 345 -13.25 2.37 -5.69
N ASP A 346 -14.48 1.87 -5.77
CA ASP A 346 -14.91 0.85 -6.73
C ASP A 346 -14.79 1.37 -8.17
N MET A 347 -15.28 2.58 -8.43
CA MET A 347 -15.19 3.19 -9.77
C MET A 347 -13.73 3.38 -10.21
N THR A 348 -12.86 3.80 -9.31
CA THR A 348 -11.42 3.96 -9.60
C THR A 348 -10.75 2.61 -9.83
N LEU A 349 -11.10 1.59 -9.05
CA LEU A 349 -10.54 0.23 -9.19
C LEU A 349 -10.94 -0.41 -10.53
N GLU A 350 -12.20 -0.28 -10.94
CA GLU A 350 -12.67 -0.77 -12.23
C GLU A 350 -11.98 -0.02 -13.39
N ALA A 351 -11.94 1.32 -13.35
CA ALA A 351 -11.24 2.13 -14.34
C ALA A 351 -9.76 1.73 -14.45
N ALA A 352 -9.10 1.55 -13.31
CA ALA A 352 -7.71 1.14 -13.26
C ALA A 352 -7.49 -0.28 -13.78
N THR A 353 -8.43 -1.20 -13.54
CA THR A 353 -8.36 -2.56 -14.10
C THR A 353 -8.47 -2.54 -15.62
N ASN A 354 -9.33 -1.69 -16.18
CA ASN A 354 -9.42 -1.49 -17.63
C ASN A 354 -8.13 -0.85 -18.18
N ALA A 355 -7.58 0.15 -17.47
CA ALA A 355 -6.31 0.78 -17.82
C ALA A 355 -5.14 -0.21 -17.89
N LEU A 356 -5.11 -1.22 -17.02
CA LEU A 356 -4.05 -2.25 -17.05
C LEU A 356 -4.03 -3.06 -18.34
N GLN A 357 -5.18 -3.31 -18.96
CA GLN A 357 -5.24 -4.02 -20.25
C GLN A 357 -4.63 -3.18 -21.38
N ARG A 358 -4.78 -1.86 -21.29
CA ARG A 358 -4.22 -0.89 -22.26
C ARG A 358 -2.72 -0.69 -22.06
N LEU A 359 -2.28 -0.63 -20.80
CA LEU A 359 -0.87 -0.48 -20.44
C LEU A 359 -0.06 -1.75 -20.75
N TYR A 360 -0.68 -2.93 -20.58
CA TYR A 360 -0.05 -4.24 -20.72
C TYR A 360 -0.84 -5.20 -21.61
N PRO A 361 -1.00 -4.91 -22.92
CA PRO A 361 -1.76 -5.75 -23.85
C PRO A 361 -1.25 -7.21 -23.92
N GLN A 362 0.04 -7.44 -23.67
CA GLN A 362 0.67 -8.77 -23.72
C GLN A 362 0.74 -9.45 -22.34
N PHE A 363 0.07 -8.93 -21.31
CA PHE A 363 0.11 -9.50 -19.95
C PHE A 363 -0.42 -10.93 -19.90
N HIS A 364 -1.48 -11.21 -20.66
CA HIS A 364 -2.15 -12.51 -20.72
C HIS A 364 -1.21 -13.67 -21.11
N ILE A 365 -0.10 -13.39 -21.81
CA ILE A 365 0.90 -14.40 -22.20
C ILE A 365 1.55 -15.05 -20.97
N ALA A 366 1.78 -14.27 -19.90
CA ALA A 366 2.44 -14.73 -18.68
C ALA A 366 1.51 -14.78 -17.46
N ASP A 367 0.20 -14.60 -17.65
CA ASP A 367 -0.76 -14.48 -16.55
C ASP A 367 -1.11 -15.85 -15.93
N HIS A 368 -0.24 -16.35 -15.05
CA HIS A 368 -0.46 -17.62 -14.35
C HIS A 368 0.11 -17.61 -12.92
N ALA A 369 -0.63 -18.15 -11.95
CA ALA A 369 -0.21 -18.23 -10.55
C ALA A 369 0.93 -19.25 -10.28
N GLY A 370 1.26 -20.06 -11.28
CA GLY A 370 2.23 -21.18 -11.18
C GLY A 370 3.69 -20.79 -11.37
N TRP A 371 3.99 -19.58 -11.85
CA TRP A 371 5.36 -19.14 -12.14
C TRP A 371 6.36 -19.22 -10.98
N PRO A 372 6.00 -18.91 -9.71
CA PRO A 372 6.89 -19.14 -8.58
C PRO A 372 7.38 -20.59 -8.49
N LYS A 373 6.49 -21.57 -8.74
CA LYS A 373 6.82 -23.00 -8.73
C LYS A 373 7.66 -23.40 -9.94
N VAL A 374 7.44 -22.79 -11.11
CA VAL A 374 8.29 -23.00 -12.30
C VAL A 374 9.72 -22.60 -11.97
N TYR A 375 9.93 -21.40 -11.41
CA TYR A 375 11.25 -20.94 -11.00
C TYR A 375 11.91 -21.92 -10.02
N GLU A 376 11.21 -22.30 -8.93
CA GLU A 376 11.76 -23.20 -7.91
C GLU A 376 12.19 -24.56 -8.49
N LYS A 377 11.34 -25.16 -9.34
CA LYS A 377 11.64 -26.44 -9.99
C LYS A 377 12.80 -26.32 -10.98
N ALA A 378 12.80 -25.28 -11.81
CA ALA A 378 13.87 -25.06 -12.78
C ALA A 378 15.20 -24.74 -12.08
N GLN A 379 15.20 -24.01 -10.97
CA GLN A 379 16.41 -23.78 -10.17
C GLN A 379 17.00 -25.08 -9.64
N LYS A 380 16.16 -26.06 -9.29
CA LYS A 380 16.59 -27.41 -8.89
C LYS A 380 17.03 -28.29 -10.08
N GLY A 381 16.99 -27.77 -11.31
CA GLY A 381 17.36 -28.47 -12.54
C GLY A 381 16.27 -29.38 -13.11
N ALA A 382 15.00 -29.23 -12.68
CA ALA A 382 13.92 -30.07 -13.20
C ALA A 382 13.57 -29.69 -14.66
N PRO A 383 13.64 -30.64 -15.62
CA PRO A 383 13.39 -30.36 -17.03
C PRO A 383 11.91 -30.11 -17.36
N ASP A 384 10.99 -30.48 -16.46
CA ASP A 384 9.53 -30.38 -16.64
C ASP A 384 8.89 -29.27 -15.76
N ALA A 385 9.67 -28.24 -15.42
CA ALA A 385 9.22 -27.15 -14.57
C ALA A 385 7.94 -26.45 -15.10
N LEU A 386 7.83 -26.30 -16.44
CA LEU A 386 6.70 -25.67 -17.14
C LEU A 386 5.34 -26.37 -16.93
N LYS A 387 5.32 -27.64 -16.50
CA LYS A 387 4.06 -28.31 -16.12
C LYS A 387 3.30 -27.56 -15.02
N SER A 388 4.00 -26.78 -14.21
CA SER A 388 3.40 -25.97 -13.14
C SER A 388 2.56 -24.79 -13.67
N VAL A 389 2.72 -24.45 -14.95
CA VAL A 389 1.87 -23.50 -15.70
C VAL A 389 1.01 -24.19 -16.76
N GLY A 390 0.90 -25.53 -16.69
CA GLY A 390 0.08 -26.33 -17.61
C GLY A 390 0.67 -26.54 -19.00
N ASP A 391 1.99 -26.38 -19.17
CA ASP A 391 2.69 -26.60 -20.44
C ASP A 391 3.63 -27.81 -20.34
N ASP A 392 3.33 -28.86 -21.10
CA ASP A 392 4.12 -30.09 -21.23
C ASP A 392 5.06 -30.07 -22.47
N GLY A 393 5.07 -28.97 -23.21
CA GLY A 393 5.80 -28.83 -24.46
C GLY A 393 7.29 -28.51 -24.29
N GLU A 394 7.96 -28.33 -25.44
CA GLU A 394 9.36 -27.89 -25.46
C GLU A 394 9.49 -26.45 -24.96
N PRO A 395 10.46 -26.14 -24.09
CA PRO A 395 10.69 -24.78 -23.58
C PRO A 395 10.76 -23.69 -24.65
N ALA A 396 11.34 -23.97 -25.82
CA ALA A 396 11.43 -22.99 -26.92
C ALA A 396 10.08 -22.62 -27.55
N LYS A 397 9.03 -23.44 -27.35
CA LYS A 397 7.68 -23.23 -27.91
C LYS A 397 6.73 -22.54 -26.92
N ASN A 398 7.03 -22.59 -25.63
CA ASN A 398 6.26 -21.87 -24.62
C ASN A 398 6.28 -20.35 -24.94
N PRO A 399 5.13 -19.65 -24.98
CA PRO A 399 5.06 -18.24 -25.39
C PRO A 399 5.98 -17.29 -24.60
N VAL A 400 6.09 -17.46 -23.29
CA VAL A 400 6.96 -16.64 -22.43
C VAL A 400 8.43 -16.92 -22.74
N CYS A 401 8.82 -18.18 -22.73
CA CYS A 401 10.21 -18.59 -23.02
C CYS A 401 10.63 -18.21 -24.44
N LYS A 402 9.75 -18.36 -25.43
CA LYS A 402 9.98 -17.97 -26.82
C LYS A 402 10.26 -16.47 -26.96
N ALA A 403 9.45 -15.63 -26.30
CA ALA A 403 9.65 -14.19 -26.34
C ALA A 403 10.96 -13.76 -25.65
N ILE A 404 11.26 -14.34 -24.48
CA ILE A 404 12.53 -14.10 -23.76
C ILE A 404 13.72 -14.50 -24.64
N LEU A 405 13.67 -15.70 -25.24
CA LEU A 405 14.72 -16.20 -26.12
C LEU A 405 14.95 -15.26 -27.32
N ALA A 406 13.87 -14.79 -27.94
CA ALA A 406 13.94 -13.84 -29.05
C ALA A 406 14.54 -12.48 -28.62
N PHE A 407 14.22 -11.99 -27.42
CA PHE A 407 14.75 -10.72 -26.91
C PHE A 407 16.23 -10.81 -26.51
N ILE A 408 16.69 -11.96 -26.01
CA ILE A 408 18.11 -12.18 -25.70
C ILE A 408 18.96 -12.04 -26.95
N ALA A 409 18.57 -12.67 -28.07
CA ALA A 409 19.30 -12.65 -29.34
C ALA A 409 20.82 -12.90 -29.15
N GLY A 410 21.69 -11.94 -29.51
CA GLY A 410 23.15 -12.04 -29.33
C GLY A 410 23.65 -11.89 -27.88
N GLY A 411 22.77 -11.46 -26.97
CA GLY A 411 22.96 -11.42 -25.53
C GLY A 411 22.35 -10.20 -24.85
N LYS A 412 21.82 -10.38 -23.64
CA LYS A 412 21.28 -9.32 -22.78
C LYS A 412 21.63 -9.53 -21.31
N LYS A 413 21.74 -8.45 -20.53
CA LYS A 413 21.79 -8.56 -19.07
C LYS A 413 20.40 -8.86 -18.51
N GLY A 414 20.32 -9.64 -17.44
CA GLY A 414 19.01 -9.99 -16.85
C GLY A 414 18.20 -8.78 -16.41
N ILE A 415 18.83 -7.68 -15.96
CA ILE A 415 18.10 -6.44 -15.63
C ILE A 415 17.41 -5.81 -16.85
N ASP A 416 18.01 -5.88 -18.03
CA ASP A 416 17.42 -5.35 -19.26
C ASP A 416 16.24 -6.23 -19.71
N ILE A 417 16.36 -7.54 -19.51
CA ILE A 417 15.29 -8.52 -19.79
C ILE A 417 14.10 -8.26 -18.86
N ARG A 418 14.34 -8.13 -17.56
CA ARG A 418 13.29 -7.76 -16.58
C ARG A 418 12.64 -6.43 -16.95
N LYS A 419 13.42 -5.37 -17.19
CA LYS A 419 12.89 -4.05 -17.56
C LYS A 419 11.99 -4.11 -18.80
N ASN A 420 12.35 -4.91 -19.80
CA ASN A 420 11.55 -5.07 -21.02
C ASN A 420 10.22 -5.79 -20.75
N PHE A 421 10.26 -6.95 -20.07
CA PHE A 421 9.08 -7.79 -19.91
C PHE A 421 8.20 -7.44 -18.71
N GLU A 422 8.74 -6.85 -17.65
CA GLU A 422 7.96 -6.33 -16.51
C GLU A 422 7.40 -4.91 -16.79
N GLY A 423 7.94 -4.21 -17.78
CA GLY A 423 7.54 -2.86 -18.18
C GLY A 423 6.34 -2.81 -19.14
N ALA A 424 6.11 -1.62 -19.72
CA ALA A 424 5.03 -1.34 -20.66
C ALA A 424 4.94 -2.38 -21.78
N THR A 425 3.74 -2.59 -22.33
CA THR A 425 3.39 -3.65 -23.31
C THR A 425 3.18 -5.03 -22.69
N TYR A 426 4.11 -5.51 -21.85
CA TYR A 426 4.08 -6.87 -21.31
C TYR A 426 3.56 -6.92 -19.87
N GLY A 427 4.17 -6.14 -18.97
CA GLY A 427 3.80 -6.12 -17.55
C GLY A 427 3.96 -7.46 -16.84
N TRP A 428 4.74 -8.40 -17.34
CA TRP A 428 4.77 -9.76 -16.79
C TRP A 428 5.18 -9.81 -15.31
N PRO A 429 4.69 -10.81 -14.55
CA PRO A 429 5.20 -11.06 -13.20
C PRO A 429 6.71 -11.33 -13.25
N GLY A 430 7.48 -10.80 -12.30
CA GLY A 430 8.92 -11.08 -12.23
C GLY A 430 9.23 -12.58 -12.10
N ASP A 431 8.36 -13.35 -11.42
CA ASP A 431 8.45 -14.81 -11.36
C ASP A 431 8.36 -15.47 -12.74
N ALA A 432 7.60 -14.89 -13.68
CA ALA A 432 7.45 -15.42 -15.03
C ALA A 432 8.72 -15.18 -15.86
N VAL A 433 9.30 -13.99 -15.75
CA VAL A 433 10.55 -13.64 -16.42
C VAL A 433 11.70 -14.50 -15.88
N ASP A 434 11.86 -14.53 -14.56
CA ASP A 434 12.90 -15.31 -13.89
C ASP A 434 12.72 -16.81 -14.13
N GLY A 435 11.48 -17.31 -14.03
CA GLY A 435 11.15 -18.71 -14.29
C GLY A 435 11.44 -19.10 -15.74
N GLY A 436 11.09 -18.25 -16.70
CA GLY A 436 11.40 -18.45 -18.12
C GLY A 436 12.91 -18.50 -18.40
N LEU A 437 13.68 -17.56 -17.82
CA LEU A 437 15.15 -17.58 -17.92
C LEU A 437 15.74 -18.88 -17.35
N GLN A 438 15.26 -19.30 -16.19
CA GLN A 438 15.73 -20.52 -15.53
C GLN A 438 15.40 -21.76 -16.36
N VAL A 439 14.20 -21.84 -16.92
CA VAL A 439 13.77 -22.93 -17.80
C VAL A 439 14.62 -23.00 -19.08
N LEU A 440 14.86 -21.86 -19.73
CA LEU A 440 15.71 -21.78 -20.92
C LEU A 440 17.16 -22.22 -20.63
N LEU A 441 17.68 -21.86 -19.45
CA LEU A 441 19.03 -22.23 -19.01
C LEU A 441 19.14 -23.74 -18.73
N VAL A 442 18.18 -24.32 -18.01
CA VAL A 442 18.12 -25.78 -17.77
C VAL A 442 17.96 -26.57 -19.08
N ALA A 443 17.21 -26.02 -20.03
CA ALA A 443 17.03 -26.62 -21.35
C ALA A 443 18.30 -26.52 -22.23
N GLY A 444 19.31 -25.75 -21.83
CA GLY A 444 20.51 -25.48 -22.62
C GLY A 444 20.23 -24.67 -23.89
N LEU A 445 19.18 -23.84 -23.87
CA LEU A 445 18.84 -22.93 -24.97
C LEU A 445 19.54 -21.57 -24.83
N ILE A 446 19.93 -21.23 -23.60
CA ILE A 446 20.72 -20.06 -23.28
C ILE A 446 21.83 -20.46 -22.30
N ARG A 447 22.91 -19.68 -22.30
CA ARG A 447 23.97 -19.73 -21.29
C ARG A 447 23.96 -18.47 -20.44
N ALA A 448 24.27 -18.64 -19.16
CA ALA A 448 24.42 -17.55 -18.19
C ALA A 448 25.91 -17.32 -17.91
N GLN A 449 26.35 -16.07 -17.92
CA GLN A 449 27.72 -15.66 -17.60
C GLN A 449 27.72 -14.61 -16.48
N ASP A 450 28.66 -14.73 -15.55
CA ASP A 450 28.90 -13.71 -14.53
C ASP A 450 29.62 -12.48 -15.11
N ASP A 451 29.86 -11.46 -14.28
CA ASP A 451 30.57 -10.24 -14.69
C ASP A 451 32.03 -10.50 -15.14
N LYS A 452 32.60 -11.66 -14.81
CA LYS A 452 33.94 -12.11 -15.22
C LYS A 452 33.91 -12.98 -16.48
N GLY A 453 32.73 -13.21 -17.07
CA GLY A 453 32.54 -14.05 -18.24
C GLY A 453 32.53 -15.55 -17.95
N GLN A 454 32.53 -15.97 -16.68
CA GLN A 454 32.46 -17.38 -16.28
C GLN A 454 31.03 -17.90 -16.39
N THR A 455 30.88 -19.11 -16.92
CA THR A 455 29.56 -19.76 -17.06
C THR A 455 28.99 -20.10 -15.69
N ILE A 456 27.70 -19.81 -15.49
CA ILE A 456 26.96 -20.10 -14.27
C ILE A 456 26.11 -21.36 -14.51
N ASP A 457 26.21 -22.35 -13.61
CA ASP A 457 25.33 -23.52 -13.62
C ASP A 457 23.89 -23.10 -13.31
N PRO A 458 22.86 -23.70 -13.94
CA PRO A 458 21.47 -23.41 -13.61
C PRO A 458 21.18 -23.42 -12.10
N LYS A 459 21.76 -24.35 -11.33
CA LYS A 459 21.50 -24.46 -9.88
C LYS A 459 22.09 -23.32 -9.07
N ASP A 460 23.14 -22.69 -9.57
CA ASP A 460 23.85 -21.59 -8.93
C ASP A 460 23.27 -20.20 -9.30
N LEU A 461 22.35 -20.15 -10.28
CA LEU A 461 21.66 -18.92 -10.67
C LEU A 461 20.53 -18.55 -9.70
N GLU A 462 20.88 -17.84 -8.62
CA GLU A 462 19.90 -17.31 -7.67
C GLU A 462 19.22 -16.02 -8.18
N ARG A 463 17.96 -15.76 -7.75
CA ARG A 463 17.19 -14.56 -8.15
C ARG A 463 17.92 -13.22 -7.97
N LYS A 464 18.74 -13.12 -6.91
CA LYS A 464 19.48 -11.91 -6.56
C LYS A 464 20.59 -11.59 -7.56
N VAL A 465 21.10 -12.60 -8.28
CA VAL A 465 22.19 -12.43 -9.26
C VAL A 465 21.69 -12.32 -10.69
N ILE A 466 20.48 -12.80 -11.01
CA ILE A 466 19.87 -12.73 -12.37
C ILE A 466 20.04 -11.35 -13.01
N GLY A 467 19.79 -10.26 -12.26
CA GLY A 467 19.90 -8.90 -12.79
C GLY A 467 21.28 -8.54 -13.34
N LYS A 468 22.35 -9.08 -12.76
CA LYS A 468 23.75 -8.84 -13.16
C LYS A 468 24.24 -9.83 -14.21
N THR A 469 23.65 -11.03 -14.23
CA THR A 469 24.01 -12.10 -15.15
C THR A 469 23.79 -11.70 -16.61
N MET A 470 24.77 -12.03 -17.44
CA MET A 470 24.70 -11.90 -18.89
C MET A 470 24.15 -13.19 -19.50
N PHE A 471 23.01 -13.12 -20.18
CA PHE A 471 22.41 -14.24 -20.90
C PHE A 471 22.72 -14.17 -22.38
N LYS A 472 23.04 -15.30 -22.99
CA LYS A 472 23.29 -15.42 -24.44
C LYS A 472 22.58 -16.65 -24.98
N VAL A 473 21.97 -16.55 -26.16
CA VAL A 473 21.41 -17.72 -26.87
C VAL A 473 22.55 -18.66 -27.23
N GLU A 474 22.31 -19.96 -27.06
CA GLU A 474 23.28 -20.98 -27.42
C GLU A 474 23.14 -21.35 -28.90
N SER A 475 24.25 -21.34 -29.64
CA SER A 475 24.29 -21.60 -31.10
C SER A 475 23.96 -23.05 -31.44
N ALA A 476 24.32 -23.99 -30.56
CA ALA A 476 24.02 -25.41 -30.68
C ALA A 476 23.07 -25.84 -29.56
N THR A 477 21.92 -26.41 -29.92
CA THR A 477 20.95 -26.94 -28.95
C THR A 477 20.91 -28.46 -29.06
N VAL A 478 20.90 -29.15 -27.91
CA VAL A 478 20.85 -30.62 -27.84
C VAL A 478 19.51 -31.05 -27.24
N SER A 479 18.66 -31.62 -28.09
CA SER A 479 17.32 -32.09 -27.72
C SER A 479 17.36 -33.21 -26.69
N ALA A 480 16.23 -33.43 -25.99
CA ALA A 480 16.09 -34.53 -25.04
C ALA A 480 16.37 -35.91 -25.68
N ALA A 481 15.93 -36.11 -26.93
CA ALA A 481 16.18 -37.34 -27.68
C ALA A 481 17.69 -37.54 -27.96
N GLN A 482 18.40 -36.47 -28.34
CA GLN A 482 19.85 -36.51 -28.55
C GLN A 482 20.59 -36.81 -27.24
N ARG A 483 20.21 -36.17 -26.13
CA ARG A 483 20.77 -36.42 -24.79
C ARG A 483 20.62 -37.87 -24.35
N ILE A 484 19.47 -38.50 -24.64
CA ILE A 484 19.27 -39.94 -24.37
C ILE A 484 20.31 -40.78 -25.11
N GLN A 485 20.59 -40.49 -26.38
CA GLN A 485 21.58 -41.26 -27.15
C GLN A 485 23.01 -41.00 -26.66
N ILE A 486 23.35 -39.75 -26.30
CA ILE A 486 24.64 -39.42 -25.69
C ILE A 486 24.87 -40.24 -24.41
N ARG A 487 23.87 -40.33 -23.53
CA ARG A 487 23.96 -41.16 -22.32
C ARG A 487 24.24 -42.63 -22.61
N LYS A 488 23.68 -43.19 -23.69
CA LYS A 488 23.98 -44.58 -24.09
C LYS A 488 25.44 -44.77 -24.49
N VAL A 489 26.04 -43.79 -25.18
CA VAL A 489 27.47 -43.83 -25.52
C VAL A 489 28.33 -43.73 -24.26
N LEU A 490 28.00 -42.83 -23.33
CA LEU A 490 28.70 -42.70 -22.04
C LEU A 490 28.67 -44.02 -21.25
N GLN A 491 27.55 -44.73 -21.24
CA GLN A 491 27.39 -46.00 -20.55
C GLN A 491 28.30 -47.11 -21.08
N LYS A 492 28.69 -47.08 -22.36
CA LYS A 492 29.58 -48.10 -22.94
C LYS A 492 30.98 -48.11 -22.33
N VAL A 493 31.43 -46.99 -21.77
CA VAL A 493 32.69 -46.91 -21.00
C VAL A 493 32.46 -46.88 -19.49
N GLY A 494 31.26 -47.28 -19.05
CA GLY A 494 30.91 -47.39 -17.62
C GLY A 494 30.45 -46.10 -16.95
N LEU A 495 30.22 -45.01 -17.70
CA LEU A 495 29.79 -43.73 -17.13
C LEU A 495 28.27 -43.58 -17.14
N THR A 496 27.69 -43.24 -15.98
CA THR A 496 26.24 -43.06 -15.82
C THR A 496 25.91 -41.62 -15.50
N ALA A 497 25.59 -40.82 -16.52
CA ALA A 497 25.12 -39.45 -16.36
C ALA A 497 23.60 -39.38 -16.15
N LYS A 498 23.13 -38.51 -15.25
CA LYS A 498 21.71 -38.18 -15.14
C LYS A 498 21.30 -37.17 -16.22
N GLN A 499 19.99 -36.96 -16.38
CA GLN A 499 19.47 -35.94 -17.29
C GLN A 499 19.99 -34.54 -16.93
N GLY A 500 20.60 -33.88 -17.91
CA GLY A 500 21.21 -32.55 -17.75
C GLY A 500 22.67 -32.59 -17.31
N GLU A 501 23.19 -33.74 -16.86
CA GLU A 501 24.57 -33.89 -16.39
C GLU A 501 25.51 -34.44 -17.48
N GLU A 502 25.04 -34.61 -18.72
CA GLU A 502 25.82 -35.26 -19.78
C GLU A 502 27.12 -34.53 -20.07
N LEU A 503 27.09 -33.19 -20.17
CA LEU A 503 28.25 -32.36 -20.50
C LEU A 503 29.37 -32.51 -19.46
N ALA A 504 29.01 -32.59 -18.18
CA ALA A 504 29.97 -32.74 -17.08
C ALA A 504 30.73 -34.08 -17.12
N HIS A 505 30.15 -35.11 -17.74
CA HIS A 505 30.78 -36.43 -17.88
C HIS A 505 31.64 -36.57 -19.15
N VAL A 506 31.56 -35.62 -20.09
CA VAL A 506 32.33 -35.70 -21.35
C VAL A 506 33.85 -35.73 -21.10
N PRO A 507 34.45 -34.90 -20.21
CA PRO A 507 35.88 -34.98 -19.94
C PRO A 507 36.32 -36.36 -19.45
N GLN A 508 35.54 -36.97 -18.54
CA GLN A 508 35.82 -38.31 -18.03
C GLN A 508 35.64 -39.38 -19.13
N PHE A 509 34.62 -39.23 -19.97
CA PHE A 509 34.40 -40.10 -21.13
C PHE A 509 35.59 -40.12 -22.07
N LEU A 510 36.13 -38.94 -22.43
CA LEU A 510 37.28 -38.82 -23.32
C LEU A 510 38.52 -39.50 -22.73
N VAL A 511 38.73 -39.41 -21.41
CA VAL A 511 39.83 -40.12 -20.73
C VAL A 511 39.62 -41.64 -20.78
N SER A 512 38.45 -42.13 -20.37
CA SER A 512 38.16 -43.57 -20.34
C SER A 512 38.18 -44.21 -21.74
N ALA A 513 37.66 -43.51 -22.75
CA ALA A 513 37.72 -43.97 -24.14
C ALA A 513 39.17 -44.02 -24.66
N GLN A 514 39.98 -43.02 -24.32
CA GLN A 514 41.40 -42.99 -24.69
C GLN A 514 42.21 -44.09 -23.99
N GLU A 515 41.95 -44.37 -22.71
CA GLU A 515 42.55 -45.48 -21.97
C GLU A 515 42.17 -46.83 -22.56
N LEU A 516 40.90 -47.01 -22.96
CA LEU A 516 40.43 -48.21 -23.62
C LEU A 516 41.12 -48.43 -24.98
N ALA A 517 41.23 -47.38 -25.80
CA ALA A 517 41.99 -47.44 -27.05
C ALA A 517 43.46 -47.80 -26.81
N ASN A 518 44.08 -47.27 -25.75
CA ASN A 518 45.46 -47.61 -25.38
C ASN A 518 45.62 -49.07 -24.92
N ARG A 519 44.58 -49.70 -24.35
CA ARG A 519 44.58 -51.12 -23.96
C ARG A 519 44.32 -52.06 -25.14
N ALA A 520 43.58 -51.60 -26.15
CA ALA A 520 43.22 -52.37 -27.35
C ALA A 520 44.40 -52.58 -28.33
N GLY A 521 45.58 -52.01 -28.07
CA GLY A 521 46.78 -52.19 -28.88
C GLY A 521 48.04 -51.74 -28.14
N GLY A 522 49.18 -51.69 -28.81
CA GLY A 522 50.41 -51.25 -28.16
C GLY A 522 51.65 -51.55 -28.98
N ASP A 523 52.77 -51.81 -28.31
CA ASP A 523 53.98 -52.29 -28.97
C ASP A 523 53.83 -53.76 -29.36
N ALA A 524 54.59 -54.19 -30.36
CA ALA A 524 54.70 -55.59 -30.75
C ALA A 524 54.94 -56.49 -29.52
N PRO A 525 54.24 -57.63 -29.38
CA PRO A 525 53.45 -58.35 -30.39
C PRO A 525 51.97 -57.90 -30.48
N ARG A 526 51.54 -56.89 -29.72
CA ARG A 526 50.13 -56.47 -29.70
C ARG A 526 49.75 -55.84 -31.05
N PRO A 527 48.46 -55.90 -31.43
CA PRO A 527 47.93 -55.10 -32.53
C PRO A 527 48.34 -53.63 -32.41
N ALA A 528 48.41 -52.92 -33.53
CA ALA A 528 48.67 -51.47 -33.53
C ALA A 528 47.56 -50.76 -32.74
N ARG A 529 47.92 -49.66 -32.05
CA ARG A 529 46.92 -48.86 -31.32
C ARG A 529 45.87 -48.33 -32.31
N PRO A 530 44.57 -48.45 -31.99
CA PRO A 530 43.52 -47.84 -32.79
C PRO A 530 43.68 -46.32 -32.92
N ALA A 531 43.18 -45.74 -34.03
CA ALA A 531 43.15 -44.30 -34.21
C ALA A 531 42.11 -43.64 -33.28
N THR A 532 42.47 -42.50 -32.68
CA THR A 532 41.62 -41.76 -31.73
C THR A 532 41.31 -40.32 -32.19
N THR A 533 41.38 -40.06 -33.51
CA THR A 533 41.12 -38.73 -34.10
C THR A 533 39.74 -38.18 -33.74
N THR A 534 38.71 -39.02 -33.73
CA THR A 534 37.34 -38.66 -33.31
C THR A 534 37.25 -38.19 -31.86
N LEU A 535 38.04 -38.77 -30.94
CA LEU A 535 38.11 -38.31 -29.55
C LEU A 535 38.76 -36.92 -29.44
N GLU A 536 39.77 -36.65 -30.25
CA GLU A 536 40.44 -35.34 -30.28
C GLU A 536 39.57 -34.25 -30.90
N GLU A 537 38.79 -34.56 -31.95
CA GLU A 537 37.80 -33.63 -32.50
C GLU A 537 36.76 -33.20 -31.46
N ILE A 538 36.26 -34.15 -30.66
CA ILE A 538 35.34 -33.84 -29.56
C ILE A 538 36.04 -33.03 -28.47
N ARG A 539 37.32 -33.31 -28.18
CA ARG A 539 38.12 -32.54 -27.20
C ARG A 539 38.28 -31.07 -27.60
N LEU A 540 38.34 -30.77 -28.90
CA LEU A 540 38.52 -29.41 -29.44
C LEU A 540 37.23 -28.55 -29.45
N THR A 541 36.08 -29.16 -29.15
CA THR A 541 34.78 -28.46 -29.02
C THR A 541 34.42 -28.22 -27.56
N ALA A 542 33.52 -27.27 -27.29
CA ALA A 542 33.12 -26.91 -25.93
C ALA A 542 31.60 -26.68 -25.80
N GLY A 543 31.05 -26.83 -24.59
CA GLY A 543 29.63 -26.59 -24.32
C GLY A 543 28.71 -27.56 -25.08
N ASN A 544 27.54 -27.09 -25.52
CA ASN A 544 26.62 -27.95 -26.27
C ASN A 544 27.16 -28.40 -27.64
N GLU A 545 28.11 -27.68 -28.25
CA GLU A 545 28.77 -28.14 -29.48
C GLU A 545 29.56 -29.43 -29.24
N GLN A 546 30.12 -29.61 -28.03
CA GLN A 546 30.81 -30.83 -27.63
C GLN A 546 29.87 -32.02 -27.47
N LEU A 547 28.68 -31.79 -26.90
CA LEU A 547 27.63 -32.81 -26.85
C LEU A 547 27.10 -33.15 -28.25
N LEU A 548 26.99 -32.16 -29.15
CA LEU A 548 26.55 -32.37 -30.51
C LEU A 548 27.59 -33.16 -31.32
N ALA A 549 28.88 -32.86 -31.16
CA ALA A 549 29.97 -33.61 -31.78
C ALA A 549 29.94 -35.09 -31.36
N LEU A 550 29.79 -35.34 -30.05
CA LEU A 550 29.64 -36.69 -29.51
C LEU A 550 28.39 -37.39 -30.05
N TYR A 551 27.25 -36.69 -30.14
CA TYR A 551 26.02 -37.24 -30.72
C TYR A 551 26.16 -37.58 -32.21
N ASN A 552 26.82 -36.73 -32.98
CA ASN A 552 27.00 -36.92 -34.42
C ASN A 552 27.90 -38.13 -34.72
N GLN A 553 28.90 -38.38 -33.87
CA GLN A 553 29.83 -39.51 -33.99
C GLN A 553 29.39 -40.74 -33.16
N ARG A 554 28.19 -40.73 -32.57
CA ARG A 554 27.75 -41.74 -31.58
C ARG A 554 27.83 -43.18 -32.09
N ASP A 555 27.50 -43.41 -33.36
CA ASP A 555 27.39 -44.75 -33.93
C ASP A 555 28.80 -45.31 -34.20
N GLU A 556 29.71 -44.46 -34.71
CA GLU A 556 31.12 -44.79 -34.91
C GLU A 556 31.84 -45.01 -33.57
N LEU A 557 31.66 -44.11 -32.60
CA LEU A 557 32.23 -44.26 -31.26
C LEU A 557 31.72 -45.52 -30.57
N SER A 558 30.44 -45.83 -30.71
CA SER A 558 29.84 -47.03 -30.13
C SER A 558 30.45 -48.31 -30.70
N ALA A 559 30.69 -48.36 -32.01
CA ALA A 559 31.32 -49.52 -32.66
C ALA A 559 32.81 -49.62 -32.33
N ALA A 560 33.51 -48.48 -32.25
CA ALA A 560 34.91 -48.41 -31.86
C ALA A 560 35.10 -48.91 -30.42
N ILE A 561 34.27 -48.46 -29.47
CA ILE A 561 34.32 -48.88 -28.07
C ILE A 561 34.08 -50.40 -27.93
N ASP A 562 33.12 -50.97 -28.65
CA ASP A 562 32.87 -52.42 -28.62
C ASP A 562 34.10 -53.21 -29.13
N THR A 563 34.69 -52.74 -30.23
CA THR A 563 35.87 -53.35 -30.83
C THR A 563 37.09 -53.25 -29.90
N TRP A 564 37.31 -52.08 -29.31
CA TRP A 564 38.42 -51.85 -28.39
C TRP A 564 38.27 -52.68 -27.11
N THR A 565 37.04 -52.87 -26.63
CA THR A 565 36.75 -53.73 -25.49
C THR A 565 37.11 -55.19 -25.78
N ASP A 566 36.66 -55.75 -26.92
CA ASP A 566 37.00 -57.12 -27.30
C ASP A 566 38.53 -57.33 -27.45
N LEU A 567 39.19 -56.41 -28.17
CA LEU A 567 40.64 -56.48 -28.37
C LEU A 567 41.40 -56.40 -27.04
N ALA A 568 41.03 -55.47 -26.16
CA ALA A 568 41.65 -55.32 -24.85
C ALA A 568 41.49 -56.61 -24.02
N GLU A 569 40.30 -57.20 -23.96
CA GLU A 569 40.06 -58.45 -23.24
C GLU A 569 40.87 -59.63 -23.79
N ARG A 570 40.97 -59.75 -25.12
CA ARG A 570 41.77 -60.79 -25.77
C ARG A 570 43.26 -60.60 -25.50
N ILE A 571 43.75 -59.36 -25.54
CA ILE A 571 45.15 -59.01 -25.21
C ILE A 571 45.43 -59.36 -23.75
N ASP A 572 44.57 -58.95 -22.83
CA ASP A 572 44.72 -59.21 -21.39
C ASP A 572 44.77 -60.72 -21.07
N LYS A 573 44.03 -61.54 -21.83
CA LYS A 573 44.07 -63.01 -21.72
C LYS A 573 45.36 -63.61 -22.32
N ARG A 574 45.88 -63.08 -23.43
CA ARG A 574 47.02 -63.66 -24.17
C ARG A 574 48.39 -63.16 -23.71
N ILE A 575 48.47 -61.92 -23.22
CA ILE A 575 49.75 -61.30 -22.85
C ILE A 575 50.51 -62.05 -21.74
N PRO A 576 49.88 -62.66 -20.70
CA PRO A 576 50.63 -63.40 -19.68
C PRO A 576 51.29 -64.67 -20.24
N ALA A 577 50.61 -65.35 -21.17
CA ALA A 577 51.15 -66.51 -21.87
C ALA A 577 52.33 -66.09 -22.77
N TRP A 578 52.18 -65.00 -23.52
CA TRP A 578 53.27 -64.44 -24.32
C TRP A 578 54.50 -64.07 -23.48
N ASN A 579 54.30 -63.40 -22.35
CA ASN A 579 55.38 -63.04 -21.44
C ASN A 579 56.08 -64.28 -20.85
N THR A 580 55.35 -65.37 -20.66
CA THR A 580 55.91 -66.65 -20.23
C THR A 580 56.72 -67.30 -21.34
N LEU A 581 56.21 -67.28 -22.58
CA LEU A 581 56.93 -67.73 -23.77
C LEU A 581 58.26 -66.98 -23.96
N LYS A 582 58.26 -65.64 -23.88
CA LYS A 582 59.49 -64.83 -23.97
C LYS A 582 60.50 -65.18 -22.87
N ARG A 583 60.04 -65.41 -21.63
CA ARG A 583 60.90 -65.82 -20.51
C ARG A 583 61.52 -67.20 -20.72
N LEU A 584 60.75 -68.18 -21.19
CA LEU A 584 61.25 -69.53 -21.50
C LEU A 584 62.22 -69.51 -22.68
N LEU A 585 61.93 -68.71 -23.71
CA LEU A 585 62.78 -68.58 -24.89
C LEU A 585 64.15 -67.97 -24.54
N ALA A 586 64.21 -67.05 -23.58
CA ALA A 586 65.48 -66.55 -23.06
C ALA A 586 66.34 -67.63 -22.38
N GLN A 587 65.71 -68.67 -21.80
CA GLN A 587 66.40 -69.80 -21.18
C GLN A 587 66.74 -70.93 -22.16
N ALA A 588 66.10 -70.95 -23.34
CA ALA A 588 66.32 -71.95 -24.39
C ALA A 588 67.58 -71.70 -25.23
N ASN A 589 68.34 -70.65 -24.89
CA ASN A 589 69.50 -70.21 -25.66
C ASN A 589 70.63 -71.25 -25.59
N GLY A 590 71.05 -71.78 -26.74
CA GLY A 590 72.08 -72.84 -26.84
C GLY A 590 71.54 -74.27 -26.91
N LEU A 591 70.22 -74.48 -26.88
CA LEU A 591 69.61 -75.79 -27.13
C LEU A 591 69.46 -76.07 -28.64
N SER A 592 69.74 -77.31 -29.06
CA SER A 592 69.57 -77.73 -30.46
C SER A 592 68.08 -77.68 -30.87
N GLY A 593 67.79 -77.03 -31.99
CA GLY A 593 66.42 -76.82 -32.48
C GLY A 593 65.70 -75.58 -31.96
N ALA A 594 66.30 -74.80 -31.04
CA ALA A 594 65.70 -73.57 -30.52
C ALA A 594 65.60 -72.46 -31.58
N GLU A 595 66.50 -72.41 -32.56
CA GLU A 595 66.55 -71.37 -33.62
C GLU A 595 65.23 -71.25 -34.40
N VAL A 596 64.57 -72.39 -34.68
CA VAL A 596 63.27 -72.42 -35.38
C VAL A 596 62.18 -71.77 -34.53
N LEU A 597 62.17 -72.02 -33.21
CA LEU A 597 61.22 -71.41 -32.29
C LEU A 597 61.50 -69.91 -32.11
N VAL A 598 62.77 -69.49 -32.06
CA VAL A 598 63.15 -68.07 -32.03
C VAL A 598 62.67 -67.35 -33.28
N ALA A 599 62.82 -67.95 -34.46
CA ALA A 599 62.33 -67.37 -35.72
C ALA A 599 60.79 -67.22 -35.72
N GLN A 600 60.06 -68.23 -35.24
CA GLN A 600 58.60 -68.18 -35.15
C GLN A 600 58.11 -67.11 -34.15
N VAL A 601 58.71 -67.02 -32.97
CA VAL A 601 58.34 -65.99 -31.98
C VAL A 601 58.68 -64.59 -32.49
N THR A 602 59.85 -64.42 -33.13
CA THR A 602 60.21 -63.13 -33.76
C THR A 602 59.21 -62.75 -34.86
N HIS A 603 58.75 -63.71 -35.65
CA HIS A 603 57.74 -63.46 -36.69
C HIS A 603 56.40 -63.01 -36.08
N LEU A 604 55.91 -63.71 -35.05
CA LEU A 604 54.67 -63.34 -34.34
C LEU A 604 54.77 -61.93 -33.72
N GLU A 605 55.95 -61.57 -33.20
CA GLU A 605 56.22 -60.25 -32.64
C GLU A 605 56.21 -59.17 -33.72
N GLN A 606 56.98 -59.35 -34.80
CA GLN A 606 57.09 -58.38 -35.89
C GLN A 606 55.76 -58.19 -36.65
N GLN A 607 55.01 -59.27 -36.87
CA GLN A 607 53.71 -59.23 -37.56
C GLN A 607 52.54 -58.89 -36.63
N ARG A 608 52.79 -58.65 -35.34
CA ARG A 608 51.76 -58.28 -34.33
C ARG A 608 50.63 -59.31 -34.21
N GLN A 609 50.97 -60.59 -34.29
CA GLN A 609 50.02 -61.72 -34.31
C GLN A 609 49.79 -62.32 -32.92
N LEU A 610 49.62 -61.47 -31.89
CA LEU A 610 49.32 -61.94 -30.53
C LEU A 610 47.94 -62.61 -30.41
N LEU A 611 46.96 -62.20 -31.23
CA LEU A 611 45.53 -62.50 -31.06
C LEU A 611 44.95 -63.49 -32.06
#